data_AF-A0A0B5III8-F1
#
_entry.id   AF-A0A0B5III8-F1
#
_cell.length_a   1.000
_cell.length_b   1.000
_cell.length_c   1.000
_cell.angle_alpha   90.00
_cell.angle_beta   90.00
_cell.angle_gamma   90.00
#
_symmetry.space_group_name_H-M   'P 1'
#
loop_
_entity.id
_entity.type
_entity.pdbx_description
1 polymer ?
#
loop_
_entity_poly.entity_id
_entity_poly.type
_entity_poly.pdbx_seq_one_letter_code
_entity_poly.pdbx_strand_id
1 'polypeptide(L)'
;MSEEAVEICRRLAVGNPAAYEPNLAHSLTVLAMVAMRWGDLSGALRVTAEAVELYRRRIVTTPTLLPKLHTVLKLQALVLDKLGRPEDAETVRRWLGEDPLPPGSHN
;
A
#
# COMPACT_ATOMS: atom_id res chain seq x y z
N MET A 1 1.62 1.59 19.16
CA MET A 1 1.98 0.21 18.75
C MET A 1 2.23 0.09 17.24
N SER A 2 1.24 0.27 16.34
CA SER A 2 1.49 0.07 14.89
C SER A 2 2.19 1.25 14.19
N GLU A 3 1.94 2.50 14.60
CA GLU A 3 2.60 3.68 14.00
C GLU A 3 4.10 3.76 14.34
N GLU A 4 4.47 3.42 15.57
CA GLU A 4 5.87 3.34 16.00
C GLU A 4 6.66 2.30 15.20
N ALA A 5 6.06 1.14 14.92
CA ALA A 5 6.70 0.10 14.13
C ALA A 5 6.95 0.55 12.68
N VAL A 6 6.01 1.32 12.10
CA VAL A 6 6.17 1.91 10.77
C VAL A 6 7.29 2.95 10.78
N GLU A 7 7.34 3.83 11.77
CA GLU A 7 8.35 4.88 11.86
C GLU A 7 9.77 4.30 12.05
N ILE A 8 9.90 3.27 12.89
CA ILE A 8 11.15 2.51 13.08
C ILE A 8 11.56 1.84 11.78
N CYS A 9 10.64 1.11 11.13
CA CYS A 9 10.94 0.44 9.86
C CYS A 9 11.28 1.45 8.75
N ARG A 10 10.68 2.64 8.75
CA ARG A 10 10.98 3.73 7.80
C ARG A 10 12.40 4.26 8.00
N ARG A 11 12.81 4.53 9.25
CA ARG A 11 14.20 4.95 9.55
C ARG A 11 15.23 3.88 9.19
N LEU A 12 14.91 2.61 9.44
CA LEU A 12 15.80 1.50 9.10
C LEU A 12 15.89 1.25 7.59
N ALA A 13 14.79 1.43 6.86
CA ALA A 13 14.75 1.32 5.40
C ALA A 13 15.60 2.38 4.68
N VAL A 14 15.87 3.53 5.32
CA VAL A 14 16.82 4.53 4.77
C VAL A 14 18.24 3.99 4.72
N GLY A 15 18.66 3.23 5.73
CA GLY A 15 20.02 2.67 5.83
C GLY A 15 20.19 1.32 5.14
N ASN A 16 19.17 0.46 5.17
CA ASN A 16 19.17 -0.83 4.48
C ASN A 16 17.78 -1.15 3.93
N PRO A 17 17.41 -0.54 2.78
CA PRO A 17 16.10 -0.75 2.19
C PRO A 17 15.91 -2.24 1.88
N ALA A 18 16.93 -2.91 1.32
CA ALA A 18 16.97 -4.34 0.98
C ALA A 18 16.35 -5.24 2.07
N ALA A 19 16.76 -5.05 3.33
CA ALA A 19 16.35 -5.87 4.46
C ALA A 19 15.03 -5.45 5.13
N TYR A 20 14.76 -4.15 5.24
CA TYR A 20 13.66 -3.64 6.07
C TYR A 20 12.38 -3.27 5.30
N GLU A 21 12.46 -3.00 4.00
CA GLU A 21 11.29 -2.71 3.17
C GLU A 21 10.21 -3.82 3.21
N PRO A 22 10.52 -5.14 3.18
CA PRO A 22 9.49 -6.18 3.27
C PRO A 22 8.71 -6.12 4.58
N ASN A 23 9.43 -5.84 5.68
CA ASN A 23 8.84 -5.75 7.01
C ASN A 23 8.00 -4.49 7.14
N LEU A 24 8.49 -3.35 6.59
CA LEU A 24 7.75 -2.09 6.51
C LEU A 24 6.45 -2.26 5.71
N ALA A 25 6.50 -2.90 4.53
CA ALA A 25 5.33 -3.16 3.69
C ALA A 25 4.27 -3.98 4.44
N HIS A 26 4.73 -4.99 5.19
CA HIS A 26 3.85 -5.84 5.99
C HIS A 26 3.21 -5.05 7.14
N SER A 27 4.00 -4.28 7.88
CA SER A 27 3.50 -3.43 8.97
C SER A 27 2.46 -2.42 8.48
N LEU A 28 2.69 -1.78 7.33
CA LEU A 28 1.72 -0.88 6.71
C LEU A 28 0.43 -1.62 6.33
N THR A 29 0.53 -2.81 5.74
CA THR A 29 -0.66 -3.61 5.38
C THR A 29 -1.52 -3.94 6.62
N VAL A 30 -0.87 -4.31 7.72
CA VAL A 30 -1.56 -4.61 8.99
C VAL A 30 -2.18 -3.34 9.57
N LEU A 31 -1.46 -2.23 9.59
CA LEU A 31 -1.96 -0.95 10.08
C LEU A 31 -3.19 -0.48 9.28
N ALA A 32 -3.20 -0.65 7.96
CA ALA A 32 -4.35 -0.35 7.13
C ALA A 32 -5.60 -1.18 7.51
N MET A 33 -5.44 -2.48 7.74
CA MET A 33 -6.54 -3.34 8.18
C MET A 33 -7.08 -2.93 9.55
N VAL A 34 -6.19 -2.58 10.49
CA VAL A 34 -6.57 -2.10 11.82
C VAL A 34 -7.31 -0.77 11.74
N ALA A 35 -6.78 0.19 10.98
CA ALA A 35 -7.44 1.49 10.77
C ALA A 35 -8.83 1.32 10.17
N MET A 36 -8.97 0.46 9.15
CA MET A 36 -10.28 0.15 8.56
C MET A 36 -11.24 -0.50 9.57
N ARG A 37 -10.75 -1.41 10.42
CA ARG A 37 -11.54 -2.05 11.48
C ARG A 37 -12.02 -1.06 12.53
N TRP A 38 -11.25 -0.02 12.80
CA TRP A 38 -11.56 1.04 13.77
C TRP A 38 -12.39 2.18 13.15
N GLY A 39 -12.66 2.12 11.84
CA GLY A 39 -13.42 3.15 11.12
C GLY A 39 -12.58 4.36 10.70
N ASP A 40 -11.26 4.34 10.92
CA ASP A 40 -10.34 5.36 10.42
C ASP A 40 -10.01 5.10 8.95
N LEU A 41 -10.97 5.41 8.08
CA LEU A 41 -10.83 5.22 6.64
C LEU A 41 -9.76 6.14 6.04
N SER A 42 -9.59 7.35 6.58
CA SER A 42 -8.56 8.30 6.14
C SER A 42 -7.15 7.80 6.45
N GLY A 43 -6.92 7.30 7.67
CA GLY A 43 -5.68 6.65 8.05
C GLY A 43 -5.41 5.39 7.23
N ALA A 44 -6.42 4.55 7.03
CA ALA A 44 -6.31 3.35 6.19
C ALA A 44 -5.91 3.69 4.75
N LEU A 45 -6.49 4.75 4.16
CA LEU A 45 -6.14 5.18 2.80
C LEU A 45 -4.69 5.66 2.70
N ARG A 46 -4.24 6.47 3.67
CA ARG A 46 -2.86 6.97 3.71
C ARG A 46 -1.86 5.83 3.81
N VAL A 47 -2.12 4.87 4.69
CA VAL A 47 -1.23 3.73 4.95
C VAL A 47 -1.22 2.74 3.78
N THR A 48 -2.37 2.48 3.15
CA THR A 48 -2.44 1.63 1.95
C THR A 48 -1.69 2.25 0.77
N ALA A 49 -1.80 3.56 0.55
CA ALA A 49 -1.06 4.26 -0.50
C ALA A 49 0.46 4.12 -0.33
N GLU A 50 0.97 4.32 0.89
CA GLU A 50 2.41 4.17 1.18
C GLU A 50 2.87 2.71 1.00
N ALA A 51 2.05 1.73 1.39
CA ALA A 51 2.34 0.31 1.16
C ALA A 51 2.39 -0.03 -0.34
N VAL A 52 1.49 0.52 -1.15
CA VAL A 52 1.46 0.31 -2.61
C VAL A 52 2.74 0.82 -3.26
N GLU A 53 3.17 2.04 -2.94
CA GLU A 53 4.42 2.59 -3.50
C GLU A 53 5.63 1.74 -3.15
N LEU A 54 5.69 1.27 -1.91
CA LEU A 54 6.80 0.46 -1.44
C LEU A 54 6.81 -0.94 -2.06
N TYR A 55 5.64 -1.59 -2.15
CA TYR A 55 5.52 -2.86 -2.87
C TYR A 55 5.85 -2.69 -4.36
N ARG A 56 5.44 -1.60 -5.02
CA ARG A 56 5.79 -1.32 -6.43
C ARG A 56 7.29 -1.26 -6.67
N ARG A 57 8.01 -0.46 -5.88
CA ARG A 57 9.48 -0.36 -5.99
C ARG A 57 10.14 -1.73 -5.82
N ARG A 58 9.57 -2.55 -4.93
CA ARG A 58 10.01 -3.90 -4.62
C ARG A 58 9.71 -4.93 -5.70
N ILE A 59 8.59 -4.86 -6.42
CA ILE A 59 8.26 -5.86 -7.45
C ILE A 59 9.29 -5.87 -8.58
N VAL A 60 9.89 -4.70 -8.86
CA VAL A 60 10.92 -4.53 -9.89
C VAL A 60 12.13 -5.44 -9.61
N THR A 61 12.50 -5.60 -8.33
CA THR A 61 13.59 -6.48 -7.90
C THR A 61 13.12 -7.85 -7.44
N THR A 62 11.85 -8.00 -7.09
CA THR A 62 11.30 -9.19 -6.41
C THR A 62 9.84 -9.40 -6.82
N PRO A 63 9.59 -10.02 -7.98
CA PRO A 63 8.24 -10.22 -8.52
C PRO A 63 7.36 -11.13 -7.65
N THR A 64 7.92 -11.89 -6.71
CA THR A 64 7.17 -12.72 -5.76
C THR A 64 6.28 -11.91 -4.79
N LEU A 65 6.41 -10.58 -4.77
CA LEU A 65 5.62 -9.68 -3.94
C LEU A 65 4.31 -9.21 -4.61
N LEU A 66 4.09 -9.50 -5.90
CA LEU A 66 2.84 -9.27 -6.64
C LEU A 66 1.55 -9.64 -5.87
N PRO A 67 1.43 -10.85 -5.29
CA PRO A 67 0.21 -11.21 -4.54
C PRO A 67 -0.01 -10.33 -3.30
N LYS A 68 1.05 -9.86 -2.65
CA LYS A 68 0.94 -8.95 -1.50
C LYS A 68 0.48 -7.56 -1.93
N LEU A 69 0.98 -7.06 -3.07
CA LEU A 69 0.51 -5.80 -3.66
C LEU A 69 -0.98 -5.85 -3.99
N HIS A 70 -1.46 -6.95 -4.59
CA HIS A 70 -2.89 -7.14 -4.88
C HIS A 70 -3.76 -7.10 -3.62
N THR A 71 -3.29 -7.66 -2.49
CA THR A 71 -4.02 -7.58 -1.22
C THR A 71 -4.16 -6.14 -0.74
N VAL A 72 -3.10 -5.34 -0.81
CA VAL A 72 -3.13 -3.92 -0.40
C VAL A 72 -4.03 -3.10 -1.31
N LEU A 73 -3.94 -3.29 -2.63
CA LEU A 73 -4.80 -2.59 -3.60
C LEU A 73 -6.29 -2.92 -3.38
N LYS A 74 -6.62 -4.19 -3.11
CA LYS A 74 -8.00 -4.59 -2.76
C LYS A 74 -8.48 -3.88 -1.50
N LEU A 75 -7.64 -3.80 -0.47
CA LEU A 75 -7.96 -3.05 0.76
C LEU A 75 -8.18 -1.57 0.47
N GLN A 76 -7.31 -0.95 -0.33
CA GLN A 76 -7.42 0.46 -0.70
C GLN A 76 -8.73 0.76 -1.44
N ALA A 77 -9.11 -0.07 -2.43
CA ALA A 77 -10.36 0.07 -3.15
C ALA A 77 -11.58 -0.03 -2.21
N LEU A 78 -11.56 -0.96 -1.24
CA LEU A 78 -12.62 -1.10 -0.24
C LEU A 78 -12.72 0.13 0.68
N VAL A 79 -11.58 0.73 1.05
CA VAL A 79 -11.54 1.94 1.88
C VAL A 79 -12.12 3.13 1.11
N LEU A 80 -11.76 3.28 -0.17
CA LEU A 80 -12.26 4.35 -1.05
C LEU A 80 -13.76 4.25 -1.30
N ASP A 81 -14.27 3.03 -1.49
CA ASP A 81 -15.70 2.75 -1.60
C ASP A 81 -16.46 3.21 -0.35
N LYS A 82 -15.93 2.89 0.84
CA LYS A 82 -16.49 3.35 2.13
C LYS A 82 -16.39 4.86 2.36
N LEU A 83 -15.39 5.52 1.78
CA LEU A 83 -15.25 6.98 1.81
C LEU A 83 -16.16 7.71 0.82
N GLY A 84 -16.91 6.97 -0.02
CA GLY A 84 -17.72 7.59 -1.07
C GLY A 84 -16.89 8.18 -2.22
N ARG A 85 -15.69 7.64 -2.45
CA ARG A 85 -14.79 8.03 -3.56
C ARG A 85 -14.69 6.91 -4.61
N PRO A 86 -15.76 6.65 -5.37
CA PRO A 86 -15.80 5.55 -6.33
C PRO A 86 -14.83 5.75 -7.50
N GLU A 87 -14.50 6.99 -7.88
CA GLU A 87 -13.55 7.32 -8.95
C GLU A 87 -12.12 6.83 -8.64
N ASP A 88 -11.65 7.06 -7.42
CA ASP A 88 -10.36 6.55 -6.96
C ASP A 88 -10.39 5.02 -6.81
N ALA A 89 -11.51 4.46 -6.33
CA ALA A 89 -11.66 3.01 -6.19
C ALA A 89 -11.62 2.30 -7.54
N GLU A 90 -12.26 2.87 -8.56
CA GLU A 90 -12.20 2.42 -9.96
C GLU A 90 -10.78 2.50 -10.49
N THR A 91 -10.06 3.59 -10.21
CA THR A 91 -8.65 3.72 -10.56
C THR A 91 -7.84 2.58 -9.94
N VAL A 92 -7.99 2.32 -8.64
CA VAL A 92 -7.28 1.21 -7.98
C VAL A 92 -7.65 -0.15 -8.55
N ARG A 93 -8.93 -0.39 -8.90
CA ARG A 93 -9.41 -1.63 -9.55
C ARG A 93 -8.84 -1.78 -10.96
N ARG A 94 -8.75 -0.68 -11.70
CA ARG A 94 -8.15 -0.62 -13.02
C ARG A 94 -6.67 -1.00 -12.96
N TRP A 95 -5.92 -0.48 -11.99
CA TRP A 95 -4.54 -0.87 -11.71
C TRP A 95 -4.35 -2.31 -11.21
N LEU A 96 -5.43 -2.97 -10.75
CA LEU A 96 -5.44 -4.39 -10.39
C LEU A 96 -5.59 -5.28 -11.63
N GLY A 97 -6.13 -4.75 -12.73
CA GLY A 97 -6.41 -5.47 -13.98
C GLY A 97 -5.46 -5.11 -15.13
N GLU A 98 -4.99 -3.87 -15.18
CA GLU A 98 -3.88 -3.44 -16.04
C GLU A 98 -2.58 -3.62 -15.25
N ASP A 99 -1.62 -4.29 -15.89
CA ASP A 99 -0.24 -4.59 -15.46
C ASP A 99 0.35 -3.56 -14.46
N PRO A 100 1.12 -3.97 -13.43
CA PRO A 100 1.57 -3.08 -12.33
C PRO A 100 2.56 -1.95 -12.73
N LEU A 101 2.73 -1.68 -14.01
CA LEU A 101 3.52 -0.57 -14.55
C LEU A 101 2.61 0.61 -14.88
N PRO A 102 3.06 1.84 -14.57
CA PRO A 102 2.20 3.01 -14.54
C PRO A 102 1.61 3.31 -15.94
N PRO A 103 0.40 3.90 -16.03
CA PRO A 103 0.17 4.83 -17.12
C PRO A 103 1.20 5.93 -16.93
N GLY A 104 2.21 5.93 -17.81
CA GLY A 104 3.20 6.99 -17.88
C GLY A 104 2.49 8.34 -17.86
N SER A 105 3.07 9.23 -17.06
CA SER A 105 2.98 10.68 -17.17
C SER A 105 2.11 11.15 -18.33
N HIS A 106 0.86 11.51 -18.05
CA HIS A 106 0.15 12.41 -18.93
C HIS A 106 -0.27 13.63 -18.11
N ASN A 107 0.64 14.61 -18.19
CA ASN A 107 0.40 16.05 -18.31
C ASN A 107 -0.57 16.72 -17.32
#